data_AF-A0A811N7B8-F1
#
_entry.id   AF-A0A811N7B8-F1
#
_cell.length_a   1.000
_cell.length_b   1.000
_cell.length_c   1.000
_cell.angle_alpha   90.00
_cell.angle_beta   90.00
_cell.angle_gamma   90.00
#
_symmetry.space_group_name_H-M   'P 1'
#
loop_
_entity.id
_entity.type
_entity.pdbx_description
1 polymer ?
#
loop_
_entity_poly.entity_id
_entity_poly.type
_entity_poly.pdbx_seq_one_letter_code
_entity_poly.pdbx_strand_id
1 'polypeptide(L)'
;MHQVDVTEPGTEATARLLSAAEGFPPNPDGKVIMWHRPLAWRDGLFLVRTTDLPRRYDELRVCDPATGCSQTLPLEPTFPGDAEKCWQPPWAAQKRWQPYVLLGDDGGGGGIRPFQVIKTNLVMSEHHRYLETQTFSSESGTWGTYAKLLAPYFHGSSLLRGGLPLVVGGAVHWLCVTDAASYVLMLNIRTTPAQVSVTTLPVSFPRPNNKVSLDYLLATATAGGSMMVLVADGDKISAWVQTATKPTAKWKPRPEVVVEYEALLRFRNVAWPGSFHVRLHWFDERSGFVLVYVGFTYGYFWLDLRSKKIVRCFSDPRLTATSVLVV
;
A
#
# COMPACT_ATOMS: atom_id res chain seq x y z
N MET A 1 -7.10 14.28 6.31
CA MET A 1 -7.54 13.03 5.65
C MET A 1 -8.89 13.33 5.02
N HIS A 2 -9.02 13.18 3.71
CA HIS A 2 -10.28 13.37 3.02
C HIS A 2 -10.71 12.07 2.38
N GLN A 3 -11.95 11.64 2.60
CA GLN A 3 -12.54 10.43 2.04
C GLN A 3 -13.39 10.81 0.82
N VAL A 4 -13.29 10.05 -0.27
CA VAL A 4 -14.14 10.24 -1.46
C VAL A 4 -15.12 9.08 -1.50
N ASP A 5 -16.42 9.39 -1.56
CA ASP A 5 -17.52 8.42 -1.69
C ASP A 5 -17.99 8.41 -3.16
N VAL A 6 -18.14 7.21 -3.73
CA VAL A 6 -18.54 7.02 -5.13
C VAL A 6 -19.60 5.92 -5.22
N THR A 7 -20.87 6.29 -5.04
CA THR A 7 -21.99 5.38 -5.30
C THR A 7 -22.32 5.37 -6.79
N GLU A 8 -22.14 4.19 -7.41
CA GLU A 8 -22.53 3.70 -8.76
C GLU A 8 -22.31 4.56 -10.04
N PRO A 9 -21.92 3.91 -11.17
CA PRO A 9 -21.70 4.59 -12.44
C PRO A 9 -23.04 4.80 -13.18
N GLY A 10 -23.64 5.98 -13.06
CA GLY A 10 -24.83 6.29 -13.86
C GLY A 10 -25.43 7.68 -13.74
N THR A 11 -25.10 8.43 -12.70
CA THR A 11 -25.62 9.78 -12.49
C THR A 11 -24.44 10.73 -12.32
N GLU A 12 -24.58 11.99 -12.72
CA GLU A 12 -23.63 13.07 -12.41
C GLU A 12 -23.51 13.24 -10.89
N ALA A 13 -22.82 12.31 -10.24
CA ALA A 13 -22.61 12.29 -8.81
C ALA A 13 -21.36 13.12 -8.52
N THR A 14 -21.59 14.32 -8.00
CA THR A 14 -20.57 15.15 -7.37
C THR A 14 -19.87 14.32 -6.30
N ALA A 15 -18.62 13.92 -6.55
CA ALA A 15 -17.79 13.22 -5.57
C ALA A 15 -17.72 14.08 -4.30
N ARG A 16 -18.38 13.65 -3.22
CA ARG A 16 -18.38 14.39 -1.96
C ARG A 16 -17.12 14.03 -1.19
N LEU A 17 -16.35 15.06 -0.85
CA LEU A 17 -15.16 14.97 -0.02
C LEU A 17 -15.60 14.94 1.45
N LEU A 18 -15.54 13.78 2.09
CA LEU A 18 -15.72 13.62 3.53
C LEU A 18 -14.46 14.09 4.25
N SER A 19 -14.61 14.96 5.22
CA SER A 19 -13.53 15.40 6.10
C SER A 19 -13.14 14.31 7.10
N ALA A 20 -11.92 14.36 7.65
CA ALA A 20 -11.50 13.47 8.73
C ALA A 20 -12.45 13.50 9.94
N ALA A 21 -13.15 14.62 10.16
CA ALA A 21 -14.14 14.75 11.22
C ALA A 21 -15.47 14.04 10.90
N GLU A 22 -15.78 13.78 9.63
CA GLU A 22 -16.97 13.06 9.19
C GLU A 22 -16.74 11.54 9.13
N GLY A 23 -15.50 11.08 8.90
CA GLY A 23 -15.17 9.65 8.72
C GLY A 23 -14.50 8.95 9.91
N PHE A 24 -14.10 9.69 10.95
CA PHE A 24 -13.50 9.12 12.16
C PHE A 24 -14.33 9.49 13.39
N PRO A 25 -14.61 8.53 14.29
CA PRO A 25 -15.40 8.83 15.48
C PRO A 25 -14.70 9.89 16.33
N PRO A 26 -15.46 10.86 16.90
CA PRO A 26 -14.90 11.88 17.77
C PRO A 26 -14.26 11.24 19.01
N ASN A 27 -13.27 11.93 19.57
CA ASN A 27 -12.63 11.52 20.81
C ASN A 27 -13.70 11.35 21.93
N PRO A 28 -13.67 10.28 22.74
CA PRO A 28 -14.50 10.20 23.94
C PRO A 28 -14.36 11.44 24.86
N ASP A 29 -13.19 12.11 24.85
CA ASP A 29 -12.89 13.24 25.73
C ASP A 29 -12.95 14.64 25.05
N GLY A 30 -13.27 14.70 23.74
CA GLY A 30 -13.61 15.94 23.03
C GLY A 30 -12.58 17.08 22.93
N LYS A 31 -11.34 16.94 23.44
CA LYS A 31 -10.44 18.10 23.67
C LYS A 31 -9.07 18.11 22.98
N VAL A 32 -8.68 17.11 22.18
CA VAL A 32 -7.29 17.00 21.71
C VAL A 32 -7.14 16.94 20.19
N ILE A 33 -6.17 17.69 19.66
CA ILE A 33 -5.73 17.64 18.25
C ILE A 33 -5.04 16.29 18.03
N MET A 34 -5.75 15.37 17.39
CA MET A 34 -5.25 14.03 17.09
C MET A 34 -4.65 14.01 15.69
N TRP A 35 -3.39 13.58 15.59
CA TRP A 35 -2.77 13.32 14.29
C TRP A 35 -3.05 11.88 13.87
N HIS A 36 -3.72 11.72 12.72
CA HIS A 36 -4.01 10.42 12.14
C HIS A 36 -3.05 10.14 10.98
N ARG A 37 -2.32 9.03 11.05
CA ARG A 37 -1.47 8.53 9.97
C ARG A 37 -2.01 7.19 9.46
N PRO A 38 -2.49 7.09 8.21
CA PRO A 38 -2.87 5.81 7.63
C PRO A 38 -1.66 4.89 7.52
N LEU A 39 -1.87 3.61 7.83
CA LEU A 39 -0.85 2.56 7.77
C LEU A 39 -1.21 1.45 6.79
N ALA A 40 -2.47 1.03 6.77
CA ALA A 40 -3.00 0.03 5.85
C ALA A 40 -4.50 0.24 5.67
N TRP A 41 -5.06 -0.26 4.58
CA TRP A 41 -6.50 -0.27 4.34
C TRP A 41 -6.88 -1.51 3.55
N ARG A 42 -8.09 -2.04 3.79
CA ARG A 42 -8.60 -3.17 3.05
C ARG A 42 -10.11 -3.30 3.21
N ASP A 43 -10.78 -3.57 2.08
CA ASP A 43 -12.22 -3.87 2.02
C ASP A 43 -13.09 -2.75 2.65
N GLY A 44 -12.59 -1.51 2.78
CA GLY A 44 -13.27 -0.39 3.45
C GLY A 44 -12.85 -0.15 4.92
N LEU A 45 -12.04 -1.03 5.52
CA LEU A 45 -11.43 -0.80 6.83
C LEU A 45 -10.09 -0.07 6.71
N PHE A 46 -9.75 0.73 7.73
CA PHE A 46 -8.52 1.51 7.78
C PHE A 46 -7.77 1.25 9.08
N LEU A 47 -6.50 0.87 8.97
CA LEU A 47 -5.56 0.92 10.08
C LEU A 47 -4.90 2.29 10.11
N VAL A 48 -5.10 3.01 11.22
CA VAL A 48 -4.51 4.32 11.47
C VAL A 48 -3.67 4.29 12.74
N ARG A 49 -2.56 5.01 12.71
CA ARG A 49 -1.85 5.42 13.92
C ARG A 49 -2.38 6.76 14.35
N THR A 50 -2.84 6.85 15.59
CA THR A 50 -3.30 8.07 16.21
C THR A 50 -2.28 8.51 17.24
N THR A 51 -1.74 9.72 17.07
CA THR A 51 -0.82 10.32 18.03
C THR A 51 -1.55 11.39 18.81
N ASP A 52 -1.64 11.19 20.13
CA ASP A 52 -2.22 12.17 21.06
C ASP A 52 -1.17 13.21 21.45
N LEU A 53 -1.37 14.48 21.07
CA LEU A 53 -0.50 15.59 21.49
C LEU A 53 -1.14 16.35 22.65
N PRO A 54 -0.49 16.49 23.81
CA PRO A 54 0.97 16.54 23.99
C PRO A 54 1.61 15.26 24.57
N ARG A 55 0.82 14.23 24.89
CA ARG A 55 1.30 13.06 25.66
C ARG A 55 2.15 12.07 24.83
N ARG A 56 2.15 12.19 23.50
CA ARG A 56 2.87 11.31 22.54
C ARG A 56 2.57 9.82 22.73
N TYR A 57 1.34 9.49 23.14
CA TYR A 57 0.88 8.11 23.03
C TYR A 57 0.49 7.84 21.59
N ASP A 58 1.18 6.88 20.98
CA ASP A 58 0.82 6.32 19.69
C ASP A 58 -0.11 5.14 19.94
N GLU A 59 -1.36 5.27 19.48
CA GLU A 59 -2.32 4.19 19.49
C GLU A 59 -2.52 3.69 18.05
N LEU A 60 -2.65 2.37 17.91
CA LEU A 60 -3.12 1.76 16.68
C LEU A 60 -4.62 1.55 16.76
N ARG A 61 -5.32 1.96 15.71
CA ARG A 61 -6.78 1.84 15.63
C ARG A 61 -7.19 1.35 14.26
N VAL A 62 -8.12 0.40 14.22
CA VAL A 62 -8.84 0.04 13.01
C VAL A 62 -10.18 0.75 13.01
N CYS A 63 -10.46 1.47 11.93
CA CYS A 63 -11.67 2.25 11.74
C CYS A 63 -12.48 1.70 10.57
N ASP A 64 -13.79 1.70 10.72
CA ASP A 64 -14.76 1.47 9.66
C ASP A 64 -15.53 2.78 9.42
N PRO A 65 -15.17 3.55 8.38
CA PRO A 65 -15.85 4.81 8.09
C PRO A 65 -17.31 4.62 7.68
N ALA A 66 -17.69 3.46 7.14
CA ALA A 66 -19.06 3.21 6.70
C ALA A 66 -20.01 3.07 7.91
N THR A 67 -19.53 2.48 9.00
CA THR A 67 -20.30 2.33 10.25
C THR A 67 -19.95 3.38 11.31
N GLY A 68 -18.90 4.18 11.09
CA GLY A 68 -18.33 5.12 12.07
C GLY A 68 -17.68 4.43 13.28
N CYS A 69 -17.57 3.11 13.27
CA CYS A 69 -17.04 2.34 14.38
C CYS A 69 -15.51 2.27 14.35
N SER A 70 -14.89 2.15 15.51
CA SER A 70 -13.44 1.97 15.62
C SER A 70 -13.03 1.07 16.77
N GLN A 71 -11.96 0.31 16.59
CA GLN A 71 -11.38 -0.59 17.59
C GLN A 71 -9.91 -0.25 17.80
N THR A 72 -9.54 0.06 19.04
CA THR A 72 -8.15 0.26 19.45
C THR A 72 -7.47 -1.09 19.63
N LEU A 73 -6.26 -1.21 19.10
CA LEU A 73 -5.44 -2.41 19.19
C LEU A 73 -4.60 -2.38 20.49
N PRO A 74 -4.29 -3.55 21.07
CA PRO A 74 -3.34 -3.64 22.17
C PRO A 74 -1.95 -3.18 21.72
N LEU A 75 -1.09 -2.89 22.70
CA LEU A 75 0.27 -2.40 22.48
C LEU A 75 0.98 -3.24 21.41
N GLU A 76 1.65 -2.55 20.49
CA GLU A 76 2.37 -3.18 19.41
C GLU A 76 3.44 -4.15 19.91
N PRO A 77 3.62 -5.29 19.23
CA PRO A 77 4.74 -6.15 19.53
C PRO A 77 6.04 -5.51 19.03
N THR A 78 7.07 -5.60 19.87
CA THR A 78 8.44 -5.19 19.51
C THR A 78 9.14 -6.38 18.89
N PHE A 79 9.65 -6.22 17.67
CA PHE A 79 10.47 -7.27 17.08
C PHE A 79 11.91 -7.19 17.59
N PRO A 80 12.57 -8.34 17.84
CA PRO A 80 13.97 -8.35 18.29
C PRO A 80 14.90 -7.63 17.31
N GLY A 81 14.65 -7.75 16.00
CA GLY A 81 15.44 -7.10 14.95
C GLY A 81 15.27 -5.58 14.84
N ASP A 82 14.26 -4.98 15.49
CA ASP A 82 14.08 -3.52 15.52
C ASP A 82 15.01 -2.85 16.54
N ALA A 83 15.41 -3.57 17.60
CA ALA A 83 16.29 -3.07 18.64
C ALA A 83 17.73 -2.82 18.15
N GLU A 84 18.20 -3.54 17.12
CA GLU A 84 19.54 -3.35 16.54
C GLU A 84 19.67 -2.11 15.65
N LYS A 85 18.56 -1.48 15.23
CA LYS A 85 18.58 -0.30 14.32
C LYS A 85 18.56 1.05 15.05
N CYS A 86 18.86 1.09 16.35
CA CYS A 86 18.86 2.29 17.19
C CYS A 86 19.78 3.46 16.76
N TRP A 87 20.56 3.33 15.68
CA TRP A 87 21.42 4.40 15.17
C TRP A 87 20.96 5.03 13.84
N GLN A 88 19.90 4.54 13.21
CA GLN A 88 19.35 5.24 12.03
C GLN A 88 18.29 6.26 12.46
N PRO A 89 18.34 7.51 11.97
CA PRO A 89 17.32 8.50 12.31
C PRO A 89 15.92 7.96 11.97
N PRO A 90 14.90 8.18 12.82
CA PRO A 90 13.54 7.64 12.63
C PRO A 90 12.92 7.95 11.25
N TRP A 91 13.35 9.03 10.61
CA TRP A 91 12.90 9.44 9.27
C TRP A 91 13.58 8.69 8.11
N ALA A 92 14.70 8.00 8.35
CA ALA A 92 15.48 7.27 7.35
C ALA A 92 15.04 5.79 7.22
N ALA A 93 14.71 5.14 8.34
CA ALA A 93 14.29 3.73 8.36
C ALA A 93 12.83 3.52 7.92
N GLN A 94 11.94 4.48 8.23
CA GLN A 94 10.49 4.36 7.97
C GLN A 94 10.07 4.37 6.49
N LYS A 95 10.97 4.70 5.55
CA LYS A 95 10.58 4.86 4.13
C LYS A 95 10.68 3.58 3.30
N ARG A 96 11.29 2.51 3.81
CA ARG A 96 11.68 1.38 2.95
C ARG A 96 10.83 0.14 3.09
N TRP A 97 10.18 -0.10 4.22
CA TRP A 97 9.32 -1.28 4.42
C TRP A 97 7.97 -0.82 4.97
N GLN A 98 6.88 -1.35 4.42
CA GLN A 98 5.51 -1.12 4.91
C GLN A 98 5.10 -2.31 5.77
N PRO A 99 5.11 -2.17 7.12
CA PRO A 99 5.06 -3.33 8.01
C PRO A 99 3.66 -3.87 8.25
N TYR A 100 2.61 -3.08 7.99
CA TYR A 100 1.25 -3.43 8.35
C TYR A 100 0.44 -3.93 7.17
N VAL A 101 -0.32 -4.99 7.41
CA VAL A 101 -1.30 -5.56 6.48
C VAL A 101 -2.62 -5.70 7.23
N LEU A 102 -3.70 -5.19 6.64
CA LEU A 102 -5.04 -5.35 7.17
C LEU A 102 -5.77 -6.43 6.37
N LEU A 103 -6.40 -7.37 7.05
CA LEU A 103 -7.20 -8.43 6.48
C LEU A 103 -8.63 -8.30 7.03
N GLY A 104 -9.63 -8.14 6.15
CA GLY A 104 -11.03 -8.16 6.55
C GLY A 104 -11.66 -9.52 6.24
N ASP A 105 -12.59 -9.97 7.08
CA ASP A 105 -13.50 -11.06 6.77
C ASP A 105 -14.86 -10.51 6.34
N ASP A 106 -15.58 -11.25 5.50
CA ASP A 106 -16.87 -10.82 4.90
C ASP A 106 -18.07 -10.98 5.87
N GLY A 107 -17.81 -10.97 7.19
CA GLY A 107 -18.81 -11.19 8.23
C GLY A 107 -19.78 -10.03 8.43
N GLY A 108 -21.04 -10.21 8.02
CA GLY A 108 -22.14 -9.27 8.22
C GLY A 108 -22.67 -9.28 9.66
N GLY A 109 -22.33 -8.24 10.43
CA GLY A 109 -22.87 -7.96 11.76
C GLY A 109 -22.85 -6.46 12.04
N GLY A 110 -23.73 -5.97 12.92
CA GLY A 110 -23.93 -4.53 13.20
C GLY A 110 -22.81 -3.80 13.97
N GLY A 111 -21.55 -4.24 13.83
CA GLY A 111 -20.36 -3.62 14.41
C GLY A 111 -19.18 -3.66 13.45
N ILE A 112 -17.95 -3.41 13.92
CA ILE A 112 -16.77 -3.64 13.06
C ILE A 112 -16.71 -5.13 12.76
N ARG A 113 -16.79 -5.47 11.47
CA ARG A 113 -16.65 -6.85 11.00
C ARG A 113 -15.31 -7.45 11.44
N PRO A 114 -15.21 -8.78 11.63
CA PRO A 114 -13.95 -9.41 12.00
C PRO A 114 -12.82 -9.04 11.05
N PHE A 115 -11.68 -8.71 11.63
CA PHE A 115 -10.45 -8.39 10.93
C PHE A 115 -9.22 -8.96 11.63
N GLN A 116 -8.13 -9.04 10.87
CA GLN A 116 -6.80 -9.35 11.38
C GLN A 116 -5.81 -8.26 10.93
N VAL A 117 -4.81 -7.99 11.77
CA VAL A 117 -3.70 -7.10 11.41
C VAL A 117 -2.41 -7.87 11.49
N ILE A 118 -1.68 -7.99 10.38
CA ILE A 118 -0.35 -8.58 10.37
C ILE A 118 0.66 -7.45 10.47
N LYS A 119 1.48 -7.48 11.52
CA LYS A 119 2.70 -6.69 11.63
C LYS A 119 3.87 -7.53 11.13
N THR A 120 4.71 -6.93 10.29
CA THR A 120 5.83 -7.62 9.64
C THR A 120 7.11 -6.80 9.72
N ASN A 121 8.25 -7.48 9.79
CA ASN A 121 9.55 -6.85 9.62
C ASN A 121 10.44 -7.72 8.73
N LEU A 122 10.95 -7.12 7.66
CA LEU A 122 11.88 -7.77 6.77
C LEU A 122 13.30 -7.55 7.29
N VAL A 123 13.89 -8.61 7.82
CA VAL A 123 15.29 -8.60 8.28
C VAL A 123 16.20 -9.00 7.12
N MET A 124 17.14 -8.11 6.80
CA MET A 124 18.19 -8.34 5.81
C MET A 124 19.55 -8.20 6.49
N SER A 125 20.28 -9.30 6.58
CA SER A 125 21.72 -9.30 6.86
C SER A 125 22.43 -10.24 5.89
N GLU A 126 23.76 -10.15 5.80
CA GLU A 126 24.58 -10.89 4.83
C GLU A 126 24.31 -12.40 4.84
N HIS A 127 23.96 -12.95 6.01
CA HIS A 127 23.72 -14.38 6.19
C HIS A 127 22.30 -14.74 6.64
N HIS A 128 21.49 -13.77 7.08
CA HIS A 128 20.15 -14.04 7.59
C HIS A 128 19.11 -13.17 6.91
N ARG A 129 18.21 -13.81 6.17
CA ARG A 129 17.11 -13.16 5.47
C ARG A 129 15.82 -13.85 5.83
N TYR A 130 14.98 -13.14 6.56
CA TYR A 130 13.76 -13.68 7.10
C TYR A 130 12.73 -12.57 7.30
N LEU A 131 11.46 -12.99 7.27
CA LEU A 131 10.32 -12.17 7.59
C LEU A 131 9.88 -12.52 9.01
N GLU A 132 9.91 -11.52 9.89
CA GLU A 132 9.30 -11.59 11.20
C GLU A 132 7.83 -11.21 11.07
N THR A 133 6.95 -11.96 11.73
CA THR A 133 5.50 -11.73 11.65
C THR A 133 4.84 -11.91 13.01
N GLN A 134 3.83 -11.09 13.28
CA GLN A 134 2.83 -11.31 14.33
C GLN A 134 1.47 -10.83 13.83
N THR A 135 0.43 -11.59 14.16
CA THR A 135 -0.94 -11.32 13.71
C THR A 135 -1.83 -11.00 14.90
N PHE A 136 -2.48 -9.84 14.86
CA PHE A 136 -3.60 -9.51 15.74
C PHE A 136 -4.89 -10.09 15.18
N SER A 137 -5.72 -10.68 16.03
CA SER A 137 -7.09 -11.06 15.69
C SER A 137 -8.08 -10.21 16.48
N SER A 138 -9.03 -9.59 15.79
CA SER A 138 -10.13 -8.84 16.42
C SER A 138 -11.03 -9.74 17.28
N GLU A 139 -11.19 -11.02 16.93
CA GLU A 139 -12.02 -11.98 17.66
C GLU A 139 -11.41 -12.35 19.03
N SER A 140 -10.10 -12.56 19.07
CA SER A 140 -9.40 -12.86 20.33
C SER A 140 -8.97 -11.61 21.08
N GLY A 141 -8.96 -10.44 20.43
CA GLY A 141 -8.50 -9.18 20.99
C GLY A 141 -7.01 -9.14 21.32
N THR A 142 -6.21 -10.05 20.75
CA THR A 142 -4.80 -10.25 21.13
C THR A 142 -3.88 -10.42 19.94
N TRP A 143 -2.60 -10.08 20.13
CA TRP A 143 -1.52 -10.47 19.22
C TRP A 143 -1.21 -11.95 19.41
N GLY A 144 -1.10 -12.66 18.30
CA GLY A 144 -0.69 -14.06 18.25
C GLY A 144 0.80 -14.26 18.40
N THR A 145 1.24 -15.50 18.23
CA THR A 145 2.64 -15.89 18.41
C THR A 145 3.56 -15.26 17.39
N TYR A 146 4.75 -14.85 17.84
CA TYR A 146 5.85 -14.45 16.98
C TYR A 146 6.33 -15.59 16.10
N ALA A 147 6.42 -15.33 14.79
CA ALA A 147 6.97 -16.28 13.83
C ALA A 147 8.11 -15.65 13.02
N LYS A 148 9.17 -16.44 12.83
CA LYS A 148 10.32 -16.14 11.97
C LYS A 148 10.28 -17.05 10.76
N LEU A 149 10.08 -16.46 9.58
CA LEU A 149 9.90 -17.19 8.33
C LEU A 149 11.10 -16.93 7.43
N LEU A 150 11.82 -17.98 7.04
CA LEU A 150 12.97 -17.84 6.14
C LEU A 150 12.53 -17.33 4.77
N ALA A 151 13.29 -16.37 4.21
CA ALA A 151 13.09 -15.86 2.86
C ALA A 151 14.23 -16.37 1.95
N PRO A 152 14.15 -17.63 1.47
CA PRO A 152 15.20 -18.20 0.63
C PRO A 152 15.29 -17.45 -0.70
N TYR A 153 16.47 -17.46 -1.34
CA TYR A 153 16.74 -16.83 -2.65
C TYR A 153 16.61 -15.31 -2.73
N PHE A 154 16.37 -14.65 -1.60
CA PHE A 154 16.40 -13.21 -1.52
C PHE A 154 17.87 -12.76 -1.51
N HIS A 155 18.39 -12.02 -2.49
CA HIS A 155 19.79 -11.52 -2.48
C HIS A 155 19.88 -10.01 -2.23
N GLY A 156 20.99 -9.60 -1.63
CA GLY A 156 21.28 -8.21 -1.28
C GLY A 156 21.53 -8.02 0.21
N SER A 157 22.27 -6.97 0.55
CA SER A 157 22.59 -6.62 1.93
C SER A 157 21.63 -5.57 2.50
N SER A 158 20.95 -4.82 1.61
CA SER A 158 20.09 -3.71 1.99
C SER A 158 18.84 -3.61 1.12
N LEU A 159 17.72 -3.26 1.75
CA LEU A 159 16.50 -2.87 1.06
C LEU A 159 16.66 -1.42 0.61
N LEU A 160 16.61 -1.16 -0.69
CA LEU A 160 16.60 0.21 -1.25
C LEU A 160 15.19 0.79 -1.23
N ARG A 161 14.19 -0.05 -1.55
CA ARG A 161 12.78 0.34 -1.55
C ARG A 161 11.88 -0.87 -1.35
N GLY A 162 10.77 -0.65 -0.65
CA GLY A 162 9.68 -1.59 -0.50
C GLY A 162 8.38 -0.94 -0.96
N GLY A 163 7.49 -1.75 -1.54
CA GLY A 163 6.17 -1.31 -1.96
C GLY A 163 5.13 -1.42 -0.85
N LEU A 164 3.94 -0.88 -1.12
CA LEU A 164 2.74 -1.22 -0.36
C LEU A 164 2.44 -2.72 -0.52
N PRO A 165 1.96 -3.39 0.54
CA PRO A 165 1.49 -4.76 0.41
C PRO A 165 0.30 -4.84 -0.57
N LEU A 166 0.21 -5.97 -1.26
CA LEU A 166 -0.97 -6.35 -2.05
C LEU A 166 -1.45 -7.71 -1.53
N VAL A 167 -2.75 -7.84 -1.21
CA VAL A 167 -3.29 -9.12 -0.72
C VAL A 167 -4.22 -9.74 -1.76
N VAL A 168 -3.74 -10.79 -2.43
CA VAL A 168 -4.42 -11.47 -3.52
C VAL A 168 -4.34 -12.98 -3.32
N GLY A 169 -5.43 -13.69 -3.61
CA GLY A 169 -5.45 -15.16 -3.56
C GLY A 169 -5.18 -15.78 -2.19
N GLY A 170 -5.36 -15.01 -1.10
CA GLY A 170 -5.03 -15.46 0.26
C GLY A 170 -3.53 -15.46 0.57
N ALA A 171 -2.75 -14.65 -0.15
CA ALA A 171 -1.36 -14.38 0.15
C ALA A 171 -1.12 -12.87 0.18
N VAL A 172 -0.13 -12.45 0.96
CA VAL A 172 0.33 -11.07 1.00
C VAL A 172 1.61 -10.96 0.19
N HIS A 173 1.68 -9.96 -0.67
CA HIS A 173 2.81 -9.74 -1.56
C HIS A 173 3.42 -8.36 -1.35
N TRP A 174 4.75 -8.29 -1.34
CA TRP A 174 5.51 -7.04 -1.31
C TRP A 174 6.50 -6.99 -2.46
N LEU A 175 6.58 -5.82 -3.09
CA LEU A 175 7.74 -5.50 -3.92
C LEU A 175 8.92 -5.17 -3.00
N CYS A 176 10.05 -5.81 -3.24
CA CYS A 176 11.31 -5.54 -2.55
C CYS A 176 12.41 -5.26 -3.55
N VAL A 177 12.92 -4.04 -3.57
CA VAL A 177 14.06 -3.64 -4.39
C VAL A 177 15.30 -3.57 -3.50
N THR A 178 16.29 -4.41 -3.77
CA THR A 178 17.56 -4.46 -3.05
C THR A 178 18.70 -3.88 -3.88
N ASP A 179 19.87 -3.73 -3.25
CA ASP A 179 21.13 -3.41 -3.91
C ASP A 179 21.54 -4.44 -4.97
N ALA A 180 21.19 -5.71 -4.79
CA ALA A 180 21.52 -6.78 -5.73
C ALA A 180 20.48 -6.96 -6.84
N ALA A 181 19.18 -7.02 -6.51
CA ALA A 181 18.12 -7.32 -7.47
C ALA A 181 16.75 -6.83 -6.98
N SER A 182 15.70 -7.04 -7.80
CA SER A 182 14.33 -6.74 -7.41
C SER A 182 13.52 -8.04 -7.29
N TYR A 183 12.64 -8.10 -6.30
CA TYR A 183 11.91 -9.31 -5.93
C TYR A 183 10.45 -8.99 -5.60
N VAL A 184 9.61 -10.00 -5.72
CA VAL A 184 8.31 -10.04 -5.06
C VAL A 184 8.37 -11.09 -3.95
N LEU A 185 8.26 -10.63 -2.71
CA LEU A 185 8.14 -11.47 -1.52
C LEU A 185 6.67 -11.83 -1.35
N MET A 186 6.36 -13.10 -1.12
CA MET A 186 5.02 -13.59 -0.83
C MET A 186 4.99 -14.28 0.53
N LEU A 187 4.04 -13.89 1.37
CA LEU A 187 3.62 -14.60 2.58
C LEU A 187 2.29 -15.32 2.31
N ASN A 188 2.31 -16.64 2.32
CA ASN A 188 1.09 -17.44 2.26
C ASN A 188 0.49 -17.58 3.66
N ILE A 189 -0.64 -16.92 3.88
CA ILE A 189 -1.35 -16.91 5.17
C ILE A 189 -2.38 -18.03 5.29
N ARG A 190 -2.67 -18.76 4.21
CA ARG A 190 -3.63 -19.90 4.21
C ARG A 190 -2.97 -21.23 4.54
N THR A 191 -1.65 -21.34 4.42
CA THR A 191 -0.91 -22.54 4.78
C THR A 191 -0.57 -22.53 6.28
N THR A 192 -0.69 -23.67 6.94
CA THR A 192 -0.24 -23.87 8.33
C THR A 192 0.87 -24.93 8.33
N PRO A 193 2.13 -24.59 8.66
CA PRO A 193 2.61 -23.25 9.04
C PRO A 193 2.63 -22.27 7.84
N ALA A 194 2.60 -20.96 8.14
CA ALA A 194 2.74 -19.91 7.13
C ALA A 194 4.07 -20.08 6.39
N GLN A 195 4.08 -19.83 5.08
CA GLN A 195 5.26 -20.00 4.24
C GLN A 195 5.59 -18.72 3.49
N VAL A 196 6.90 -18.47 3.37
CA VAL A 196 7.43 -17.36 2.57
C VAL A 196 8.04 -17.92 1.29
N SER A 197 7.73 -17.27 0.18
CA SER A 197 8.40 -17.51 -1.10
C SER A 197 8.84 -16.19 -1.72
N VAL A 198 9.85 -16.28 -2.58
CA VAL A 198 10.47 -15.11 -3.22
C VAL A 198 10.54 -15.40 -4.71
N THR A 199 10.10 -14.43 -5.52
CA THR A 199 10.31 -14.48 -6.97
C THR A 199 11.16 -13.30 -7.41
N THR A 200 12.17 -13.56 -8.23
CA THR A 200 13.05 -12.53 -8.77
C THR A 200 12.39 -11.87 -9.98
N LEU A 201 12.39 -10.54 -10.01
CA LEU A 201 11.98 -9.77 -11.18
C LEU A 201 13.07 -9.82 -12.27
N PRO A 202 12.72 -9.59 -13.53
CA PRO A 202 13.68 -9.64 -14.64
C PRO A 202 14.81 -8.63 -14.45
N VAL A 203 16.00 -8.92 -14.98
CA VAL A 203 17.17 -8.00 -14.92
C VAL A 203 16.89 -6.64 -15.57
N SER A 204 15.98 -6.59 -16.54
CA SER A 204 15.50 -5.36 -17.19
C SER A 204 14.62 -4.49 -16.28
N PHE A 205 14.22 -4.98 -15.10
CA PHE A 205 13.37 -4.24 -14.18
C PHE A 205 14.11 -3.01 -13.63
N PRO A 206 13.52 -1.81 -13.70
CA PRO A 206 14.19 -0.57 -13.37
C PRO A 206 14.42 -0.46 -11.86
N ARG A 207 15.66 -0.13 -11.49
CA ARG A 207 16.08 0.07 -10.10
C ARG A 207 16.30 1.56 -9.81
N PRO A 208 16.06 2.03 -8.57
CA PRO A 208 16.30 3.42 -8.20
C PRO A 208 17.76 3.79 -8.45
N ASN A 209 17.98 4.97 -9.03
CA ASN A 209 19.30 5.57 -9.17
C ASN A 209 19.21 7.08 -8.89
N ASN A 210 20.35 7.75 -8.82
CA ASN A 210 20.41 9.17 -8.46
C ASN A 210 19.85 10.12 -9.53
N LYS A 211 19.51 9.62 -10.73
CA LYS A 211 19.11 10.44 -11.88
C LYS A 211 17.60 10.38 -12.16
N VAL A 212 16.94 9.27 -11.83
CA VAL A 212 15.54 9.03 -12.18
C VAL A 212 14.75 8.73 -10.91
N SER A 213 13.77 9.59 -10.62
CA SER A 213 12.78 9.32 -9.58
C SER A 213 11.80 8.27 -10.12
N LEU A 214 11.86 7.07 -9.57
CA LEU A 214 10.91 6.00 -9.87
C LEU A 214 9.83 5.95 -8.81
N ASP A 215 8.64 5.53 -9.15
CA ASP A 215 7.65 5.05 -8.19
C ASP A 215 7.11 3.69 -8.60
N TYR A 216 6.74 2.88 -7.60
CA TYR A 216 6.41 1.48 -7.81
C TYR A 216 5.10 1.11 -7.13
N LEU A 217 4.28 0.31 -7.82
CA LEU A 217 3.04 -0.22 -7.26
C LEU A 217 2.84 -1.67 -7.69
N LEU A 218 2.67 -2.56 -6.73
CA LEU A 218 2.29 -3.96 -7.00
C LEU A 218 0.78 -4.05 -7.17
N ALA A 219 0.31 -4.74 -8.21
CA ALA A 219 -1.04 -4.59 -8.72
C ALA A 219 -1.69 -5.83 -9.31
N THR A 220 -3.02 -5.80 -9.39
CA THR A 220 -3.83 -6.68 -10.24
C THR A 220 -4.81 -5.86 -11.07
N ALA A 221 -4.96 -6.19 -12.35
CA ALA A 221 -5.93 -5.51 -13.24
C ALA A 221 -7.39 -5.91 -12.98
N THR A 222 -7.60 -7.02 -12.27
CA THR A 222 -8.91 -7.54 -11.86
C THR A 222 -8.76 -8.27 -10.54
N ALA A 223 -9.83 -8.40 -9.75
CA ALA A 223 -9.80 -9.18 -8.52
C ALA A 223 -9.35 -10.63 -8.78
N GLY A 224 -8.25 -11.05 -8.16
CA GLY A 224 -7.67 -12.39 -8.37
C GLY A 224 -6.95 -12.59 -9.70
N GLY A 225 -6.78 -11.52 -10.50
CA GLY A 225 -6.07 -11.56 -11.78
C GLY A 225 -4.56 -11.74 -11.64
N SER A 226 -3.87 -11.80 -12.79
CA SER A 226 -2.40 -11.87 -12.81
C SER A 226 -1.79 -10.63 -12.17
N MET A 227 -0.78 -10.86 -11.34
CA MET A 227 -0.03 -9.78 -10.72
C MET A 227 0.79 -9.00 -11.76
N MET A 228 0.94 -7.70 -11.52
CA MET A 228 1.80 -6.82 -12.28
C MET A 228 2.51 -5.84 -11.35
N VAL A 229 3.72 -5.44 -11.71
CA VAL A 229 4.41 -4.32 -11.05
C VAL A 229 4.38 -3.13 -11.98
N LEU A 230 3.70 -2.08 -11.55
CA LEU A 230 3.70 -0.78 -12.21
C LEU A 230 4.94 0.00 -11.78
N VAL A 231 5.57 0.63 -12.76
CA VAL A 231 6.68 1.55 -12.56
C VAL A 231 6.34 2.86 -13.25
N ALA A 232 6.24 3.93 -12.47
CA ALA A 232 6.20 5.29 -12.99
C ALA A 232 7.63 5.82 -13.05
N ASP A 233 8.07 6.28 -14.22
CA ASP A 233 9.38 6.89 -14.42
C ASP A 233 9.25 8.37 -14.82
N GLY A 234 10.20 8.91 -15.58
CA GLY A 234 10.15 10.30 -16.05
C GLY A 234 9.26 10.54 -17.28
N ASP A 235 8.81 9.48 -17.97
CA ASP A 235 8.10 9.58 -19.26
C ASP A 235 6.79 8.78 -19.32
N LYS A 236 6.66 7.69 -18.57
CA LYS A 236 5.50 6.79 -18.67
C LYS A 236 5.29 5.96 -17.41
N ILE A 237 4.16 5.26 -17.42
CA ILE A 237 3.87 4.14 -16.53
C ILE A 237 4.00 2.85 -17.33
N SER A 238 4.90 1.98 -16.86
CA SER A 238 5.17 0.67 -17.46
C SER A 238 4.76 -0.45 -16.52
N ALA A 239 4.31 -1.58 -17.05
CA ALA A 239 3.91 -2.74 -16.28
C ALA A 239 4.74 -3.99 -16.61
N TRP A 240 5.33 -4.61 -15.58
CA TRP A 240 5.87 -5.95 -15.66
C TRP A 240 4.81 -6.93 -15.20
N VAL A 241 4.33 -7.77 -16.10
CA VAL A 241 3.22 -8.70 -15.82
C VAL A 241 3.75 -10.10 -15.55
N GLN A 242 3.16 -10.77 -14.57
CA GLN A 242 3.42 -12.17 -14.30
C GLN A 242 2.74 -13.05 -15.36
N THR A 243 3.46 -14.02 -15.93
CA THR A 243 2.98 -14.79 -17.10
C THR A 243 1.85 -15.78 -16.78
N ALA A 244 1.58 -16.04 -15.49
CA ALA A 244 0.45 -16.84 -15.05
C ALA A 244 0.01 -16.39 -13.64
N THR A 245 -1.20 -16.77 -13.26
CA THR A 245 -1.81 -16.50 -11.94
C THR A 245 -1.24 -17.35 -10.80
N LYS A 246 -0.25 -18.22 -11.08
CA LYS A 246 0.42 -19.01 -10.04
C LYS A 246 1.46 -18.12 -9.32
N PRO A 247 1.60 -18.22 -7.99
CA PRO A 247 2.50 -17.32 -7.25
C PRO A 247 3.99 -17.44 -7.62
N THR A 248 4.40 -18.59 -8.15
CA THR A 248 5.77 -18.86 -8.62
C THR A 248 5.96 -18.63 -10.12
N ALA A 249 4.95 -18.07 -10.80
CA ALA A 249 5.03 -17.83 -12.23
C ALA A 249 6.10 -16.79 -12.57
N LYS A 250 6.74 -17.01 -13.72
CA LYS A 250 7.79 -16.14 -14.22
C LYS A 250 7.22 -14.77 -14.58
N TRP A 251 8.08 -13.76 -14.51
CA TRP A 251 7.76 -12.41 -14.94
C TRP A 251 8.11 -12.23 -16.41
N LYS A 252 7.26 -11.49 -17.16
CA LYS A 252 7.59 -11.13 -18.54
C LYS A 252 8.90 -10.33 -18.57
N PRO A 253 9.83 -10.63 -19.49
CA PRO A 253 11.15 -9.97 -19.52
C PRO A 253 11.09 -8.52 -19.97
N ARG A 254 10.03 -8.10 -20.67
CA ARG A 254 9.84 -6.73 -21.13
C ARG A 254 8.56 -6.16 -20.54
N PRO A 255 8.56 -4.87 -20.16
CA PRO A 255 7.35 -4.20 -19.73
C PRO A 255 6.38 -3.99 -20.90
N GLU A 256 5.12 -3.82 -20.54
CA GLU A 256 4.11 -3.22 -21.40
C GLU A 256 3.93 -1.76 -20.99
N VAL A 257 3.91 -0.84 -21.95
CA VAL A 257 3.53 0.55 -21.66
C VAL A 257 2.05 0.58 -21.30
N VAL A 258 1.73 1.13 -20.13
CA VAL A 258 0.35 1.29 -19.65
C VAL A 258 -0.18 2.64 -20.08
N VAL A 259 0.55 3.70 -19.78
CA VAL A 259 0.18 5.07 -20.18
C VAL A 259 1.42 5.93 -20.31
N GLU A 260 1.48 6.71 -21.38
CA GLU A 260 2.49 7.74 -21.57
C GLU A 260 2.03 9.04 -20.93
N TYR A 261 2.97 9.83 -20.43
CA TYR A 261 2.66 11.11 -19.79
C TYR A 261 2.03 12.12 -20.74
N GLU A 262 2.31 12.01 -22.05
CA GLU A 262 1.60 12.80 -23.06
C GLU A 262 0.09 12.52 -23.04
N ALA A 263 -0.33 11.28 -22.80
CA ALA A 263 -1.74 10.95 -22.72
C ALA A 263 -2.40 11.59 -21.48
N LEU A 264 -1.70 11.66 -20.34
CA LEU A 264 -2.17 12.36 -19.13
C LEU A 264 -2.37 13.86 -19.40
N LEU A 265 -1.41 14.48 -20.10
CA LEU A 265 -1.46 15.90 -20.42
C LEU A 265 -2.53 16.24 -21.46
N ARG A 266 -2.66 15.42 -22.51
CA ARG A 266 -3.73 15.54 -23.50
C ARG A 266 -5.11 15.39 -22.85
N PHE A 267 -5.27 14.46 -21.91
CA PHE A 267 -6.53 14.27 -21.18
C PHE A 267 -6.96 15.54 -20.44
N ARG A 268 -6.01 16.30 -19.89
CA ARG A 268 -6.29 17.55 -19.18
C ARG A 268 -6.19 18.82 -20.05
N ASN A 269 -5.86 18.67 -21.33
CA ASN A 269 -5.60 19.78 -22.24
C ASN A 269 -4.54 20.78 -21.72
N VAL A 270 -3.45 20.26 -21.15
CA VAL A 270 -2.35 21.07 -20.60
C VAL A 270 -1.08 20.85 -21.42
N ALA A 271 -0.34 21.92 -21.70
CA ALA A 271 0.94 21.84 -22.43
C ALA A 271 2.04 21.17 -21.58
N TRP A 272 2.96 20.46 -22.25
CA TRP A 272 4.11 19.80 -21.62
C TRP A 272 5.10 20.85 -21.07
N PRO A 273 5.36 20.91 -19.75
CA PRO A 273 6.22 21.94 -19.17
C PRO A 273 7.62 21.44 -18.78
N GLY A 274 7.93 20.15 -18.99
CA GLY A 274 9.21 19.55 -18.59
C GLY A 274 9.01 18.30 -17.74
N SER A 275 9.90 18.08 -16.76
CA SER A 275 9.80 16.92 -15.85
C SER A 275 8.83 17.19 -14.71
N PHE A 276 8.00 16.20 -14.39
CA PHE A 276 7.15 16.21 -13.20
C PHE A 276 7.25 14.88 -12.47
N HIS A 277 6.98 14.91 -11.17
CA HIS A 277 7.02 13.72 -10.33
C HIS A 277 5.66 13.03 -10.32
N VAL A 278 5.64 11.76 -10.70
CA VAL A 278 4.46 10.90 -10.66
C VAL A 278 4.53 9.98 -9.45
N ARG A 279 3.40 9.83 -8.77
CA ARG A 279 3.21 8.83 -7.71
C ARG A 279 2.03 7.93 -8.01
N LEU A 280 2.15 6.67 -7.61
CA LEU A 280 1.17 5.62 -7.82
C LEU A 280 0.56 5.24 -6.47
N HIS A 281 -0.76 5.26 -6.39
CA HIS A 281 -1.53 4.89 -5.20
C HIS A 281 -2.63 3.91 -5.59
N TRP A 282 -2.90 2.93 -4.72
CA TRP A 282 -4.08 2.07 -4.88
C TRP A 282 -5.35 2.87 -4.63
N PHE A 283 -6.34 2.68 -5.51
CA PHE A 283 -7.69 3.16 -5.27
C PHE A 283 -8.45 2.13 -4.44
N ASP A 284 -8.50 0.89 -4.93
CA ASP A 284 -8.92 -0.31 -4.20
C ASP A 284 -8.32 -1.53 -4.91
N GLU A 285 -7.80 -2.51 -4.14
CA GLU A 285 -7.14 -3.70 -4.68
C GLU A 285 -8.05 -4.53 -5.60
N ARG A 286 -9.38 -4.50 -5.39
CA ARG A 286 -10.36 -5.24 -6.21
C ARG A 286 -10.82 -4.45 -7.43
N SER A 287 -10.81 -3.12 -7.34
CA SER A 287 -11.33 -2.22 -8.38
C SER A 287 -10.58 -2.31 -9.72
N GLY A 288 -9.30 -2.70 -9.72
CA GLY A 288 -8.46 -2.66 -10.92
C GLY A 288 -8.08 -1.24 -11.35
N PHE A 289 -8.33 -0.23 -10.51
CA PHE A 289 -7.96 1.16 -10.76
C PHE A 289 -6.76 1.58 -9.92
N VAL A 290 -5.94 2.43 -10.52
CA VAL A 290 -4.80 3.08 -9.85
C VAL A 290 -4.99 4.58 -9.87
N LEU A 291 -4.81 5.18 -8.70
CA LEU A 291 -4.78 6.62 -8.53
C LEU A 291 -3.36 7.12 -8.84
N VAL A 292 -3.23 7.89 -9.91
CA VAL A 292 -1.97 8.47 -10.36
C VAL A 292 -1.95 9.94 -9.96
N TYR A 293 -1.01 10.31 -9.08
CA TYR A 293 -0.76 11.69 -8.72
C TYR A 293 0.35 12.27 -9.58
N VAL A 294 0.09 13.41 -10.20
CA VAL A 294 1.00 14.04 -11.16
C VAL A 294 1.31 15.46 -10.68
N GLY A 295 2.18 15.60 -9.69
CA GLY A 295 2.54 16.91 -9.13
C GLY A 295 1.36 17.76 -8.60
N PHE A 296 1.70 18.86 -7.92
CA PHE A 296 0.68 19.71 -7.28
C PHE A 296 -0.21 20.42 -8.32
N THR A 297 0.38 20.73 -9.48
CA THR A 297 -0.28 21.46 -10.54
C THR A 297 -1.14 20.56 -11.44
N TYR A 298 -0.80 19.27 -11.63
CA TYR A 298 -1.53 18.40 -12.56
C TYR A 298 -2.65 17.58 -11.92
N GLY A 299 -2.59 17.36 -10.60
CA GLY A 299 -3.66 16.73 -9.84
C GLY A 299 -3.63 15.21 -9.91
N TYR A 300 -4.82 14.60 -9.81
CA TYR A 300 -5.00 13.15 -9.68
C TYR A 300 -5.73 12.58 -10.89
N PHE A 301 -5.33 11.39 -11.32
CA PHE A 301 -5.92 10.67 -12.45
C PHE A 301 -6.31 9.26 -12.02
N TRP A 302 -7.43 8.77 -12.53
CA TRP A 302 -7.82 7.38 -12.39
C TRP A 302 -7.41 6.62 -13.65
N LEU A 303 -6.51 5.64 -13.45
CA LEU A 303 -6.04 4.76 -14.50
C LEU A 303 -6.70 3.39 -14.34
N ASP A 304 -7.52 2.99 -15.32
CA ASP A 304 -8.05 1.63 -15.41
C ASP A 304 -6.95 0.70 -15.94
N LEU A 305 -6.54 -0.29 -15.14
CA LEU A 305 -5.49 -1.24 -15.52
C LEU A 305 -5.95 -2.24 -16.59
N ARG A 306 -7.26 -2.50 -16.73
CA ARG A 306 -7.80 -3.41 -17.73
C ARG A 306 -7.80 -2.77 -19.11
N SER A 307 -8.35 -1.56 -19.22
CA SER A 307 -8.39 -0.83 -20.49
C SER A 307 -7.10 -0.06 -20.78
N LYS A 308 -6.25 0.15 -19.77
CA LYS A 308 -5.04 0.99 -19.80
C LYS A 308 -5.36 2.44 -20.19
N LYS A 309 -6.54 2.92 -19.80
CA LYS A 309 -7.02 4.27 -20.11
C LYS A 309 -7.26 5.08 -18.85
N ILE A 310 -7.07 6.39 -18.99
CA ILE A 310 -7.49 7.36 -17.99
C ILE A 310 -9.00 7.51 -18.09
N VAL A 311 -9.69 7.33 -16.98
CA VAL A 311 -11.17 7.41 -16.95
C VAL A 311 -11.66 8.70 -16.31
N ARG A 312 -10.89 9.30 -15.39
CA ARG A 312 -11.23 10.54 -14.67
C ARG A 312 -9.99 11.32 -14.27
N CYS A 313 -10.13 12.64 -14.09
CA CYS A 313 -9.10 13.49 -13.49
C CYS A 313 -9.72 14.47 -12.48
N PHE A 314 -8.96 14.82 -11.45
CA PHE A 314 -9.37 15.72 -10.36
C PHE A 314 -8.29 16.75 -10.08
N SER A 315 -8.71 17.99 -9.92
CA SER A 315 -7.85 19.16 -9.75
C SER A 315 -8.16 19.86 -8.43
N ASP A 316 -7.95 19.21 -7.28
CA ASP A 316 -8.17 19.91 -6.00
C ASP A 316 -6.82 20.17 -5.30
N PRO A 317 -6.39 21.44 -5.17
CA PRO A 317 -5.18 21.80 -4.44
C PRO A 317 -5.24 21.45 -2.93
N ARG A 318 -6.40 21.07 -2.40
CA ARG A 318 -6.56 20.56 -1.03
C ARG A 318 -6.27 19.07 -0.89
N LEU A 319 -6.22 18.32 -2.00
CA LEU A 319 -5.76 16.94 -2.01
C LEU A 319 -4.23 16.93 -1.93
N THR A 320 -3.71 16.99 -0.72
CA THR A 320 -2.31 16.63 -0.47
C THR A 320 -2.16 15.10 -0.54
N ALA A 321 -0.97 14.60 -0.88
CA ALA A 321 -0.70 13.16 -1.01
C ALA A 321 -1.04 12.31 0.24
N THR A 322 -1.18 12.95 1.41
CA THR A 322 -1.61 12.36 2.68
C THR A 322 -3.12 12.40 2.92
N SER A 323 -3.88 13.00 2.00
CA SER A 323 -5.26 13.40 2.21
C SER A 323 -6.26 12.75 1.27
N VAL A 324 -5.86 11.82 0.41
CA VAL A 324 -6.80 11.10 -0.45
C VAL A 324 -7.02 9.69 0.09
N LEU A 325 -8.08 9.54 0.88
CA LEU A 325 -8.78 8.28 1.11
C LEU A 325 -9.86 8.21 0.02
N VAL A 326 -9.99 7.11 -0.70
CA VAL A 326 -11.18 6.88 -1.52
C VAL A 326 -11.75 5.53 -1.12
N VAL A 327 -13.04 5.49 -0.81
CA VAL A 327 -13.79 4.28 -0.46
C VAL A 327 -14.54 3.79 -1.69
#